data_AF-A0A3R8WPB2-F1
#
_entry.id   AF-A0A3R8WPB2-F1
#
_cell.length_a   1.000
_cell.length_b   1.000
_cell.length_c   1.000
_cell.angle_alpha   90.00
_cell.angle_beta   90.00
_cell.angle_gamma   90.00
#
_symmetry.space_group_name_H-M   'P 1'
#
loop_
_entity.id
_entity.type
_entity.pdbx_description
1 polymer ?
#
loop_
_entity_poly.entity_id
_entity_poly.type
_entity_poly.pdbx_seq_one_letter_code
_entity_poly.pdbx_strand_id
1 'polypeptide(L)'
;MQSVPRQSNPAGCGTPQPFEIIHQIGFSAACIRRLERYRRRQVERGAQVLVLSWPDGTWCVLALHLPPLIAAALTTEQMADAYTEARQMIAGGYLPLLTLRLERYMTH
;
A
#
# COMPACT_ATOMS: atom_id res chain seq x y z
N MET A 1 -14.01 -19.10 -26.61
CA MET A 1 -14.26 -17.64 -26.57
C MET A 1 -13.35 -17.06 -25.52
N GLN A 2 -12.45 -16.17 -25.93
CA GLN A 2 -11.33 -15.69 -25.13
C GLN A 2 -11.78 -14.68 -24.07
N SER A 3 -11.24 -14.88 -22.87
CA SER A 3 -10.76 -13.89 -21.89
C SER A 3 -11.51 -12.56 -21.74
N VAL A 4 -12.25 -12.44 -20.63
CA VAL A 4 -12.57 -11.15 -20.03
C VAL A 4 -11.27 -10.56 -19.44
N PRO A 5 -11.08 -9.23 -19.48
CA PRO A 5 -11.08 -8.54 -18.20
C PRO A 5 -11.99 -7.32 -18.20
N ARG A 6 -12.77 -7.27 -17.12
CA ARG A 6 -13.68 -6.21 -16.69
C ARG A 6 -13.05 -4.83 -16.88
N GLN A 7 -13.53 -4.10 -17.86
CA GLN A 7 -13.40 -2.66 -17.86
C GLN A 7 -14.54 -2.07 -17.01
N SER A 8 -14.21 -1.03 -16.24
CA SER A 8 -15.12 -0.14 -15.51
C SER A 8 -15.38 -0.49 -14.05
N ASN A 9 -14.37 -0.27 -13.19
CA ASN A 9 -14.33 0.88 -12.28
C ASN A 9 -13.13 0.65 -11.34
N PRO A 10 -11.98 1.35 -11.46
CA PRO A 10 -11.02 1.26 -10.36
C PRO A 10 -11.72 1.90 -9.17
N ALA A 11 -11.83 1.16 -8.06
CA ALA A 11 -12.05 1.76 -6.76
C ALA A 11 -11.26 3.07 -6.72
N GLY A 12 -11.95 4.21 -6.49
CA GLY A 12 -11.41 5.54 -6.76
C GLY A 12 -9.94 5.67 -6.36
N CYS A 13 -9.15 6.34 -7.20
CA CYS A 13 -7.70 6.47 -7.08
C CYS A 13 -7.24 6.38 -5.61
N GLY A 14 -6.57 5.27 -5.27
CA GLY A 14 -6.17 5.00 -3.89
C GLY A 14 -5.44 6.23 -3.34
N THR A 15 -5.88 6.74 -2.20
CA THR A 15 -5.34 7.99 -1.68
C THR A 15 -4.16 7.67 -0.77
N PRO A 16 -2.94 8.14 -1.08
CA PRO A 16 -1.82 8.04 -0.16
C PRO A 16 -2.04 8.98 1.02
N GLN A 17 -1.90 8.44 2.22
CA GLN A 17 -2.05 9.15 3.48
C GLN A 17 -0.80 8.97 4.34
N PRO A 18 -0.51 9.94 5.22
CA PRO A 18 0.51 9.78 6.25
C PRO A 18 0.26 8.51 7.06
N PHE A 19 1.33 7.83 7.47
CA PHE A 19 1.21 6.61 8.25
C PHE A 19 0.41 6.82 9.55
N GLU A 20 0.47 8.01 10.12
CA GLU A 20 -0.18 8.41 11.36
C GLU A 20 -1.71 8.25 11.32
N ILE A 21 -2.33 8.14 10.13
CA ILE A 21 -3.77 7.88 10.00
C ILE A 21 -4.21 6.56 10.66
N ILE A 22 -3.30 5.58 10.85
CA ILE A 22 -3.64 4.31 11.53
C ILE A 22 -4.11 4.51 12.98
N HIS A 23 -3.80 5.65 13.61
CA HIS A 23 -4.28 5.98 14.95
C HIS A 23 -5.71 6.52 14.96
N GLN A 24 -6.20 6.96 13.81
CA GLN A 24 -7.57 7.43 13.61
C GLN A 24 -8.47 6.30 13.10
N ILE A 25 -7.89 5.30 12.46
CA ILE A 25 -8.57 4.06 12.06
C ILE A 25 -8.68 3.18 13.30
N GLY A 26 -9.88 2.72 13.66
CA GLY A 26 -10.19 2.00 14.92
C GLY A 26 -9.56 0.62 15.10
N PHE A 27 -8.27 0.47 14.77
CA PHE A 27 -7.49 -0.72 15.00
C PHE A 27 -7.26 -0.98 16.48
N SER A 28 -7.14 -2.25 16.85
CA SER A 28 -6.69 -2.63 18.19
C SER A 28 -5.28 -2.09 18.46
N ALA A 29 -4.99 -1.80 19.73
CA ALA A 29 -3.65 -1.38 20.16
C ALA A 29 -2.55 -2.39 19.77
N ALA A 30 -2.88 -3.70 19.71
CA ALA A 30 -1.96 -4.73 19.27
C ALA A 30 -1.64 -4.62 17.78
N CYS A 31 -2.64 -4.32 16.94
CA CYS A 31 -2.44 -4.04 15.51
C CYS A 31 -1.57 -2.80 15.32
N ILE A 32 -1.90 -1.69 15.98
CA ILE A 32 -1.13 -0.44 15.88
C ILE A 32 0.36 -0.68 16.20
N ARG A 33 0.67 -1.35 17.31
CA ARG A 33 2.07 -1.68 17.68
C ARG A 33 2.79 -2.54 16.63
N ARG A 34 2.06 -3.44 15.94
CA ARG A 34 2.63 -4.25 14.85
C ARG A 34 2.95 -3.38 13.64
N LEU A 35 2.05 -2.47 13.28
CA LEU A 35 2.24 -1.52 12.18
C LEU A 35 3.41 -0.57 12.47
N GLU A 36 3.50 -0.02 13.67
CA GLU A 36 4.61 0.86 14.09
C GLU A 36 5.95 0.14 14.05
N ARG A 37 6.00 -1.11 14.54
CA ARG A 37 7.21 -1.95 14.48
C ARG A 37 7.60 -2.22 13.03
N TYR A 38 6.63 -2.48 12.16
CA TYR A 38 6.88 -2.63 10.72
C TYR A 38 7.45 -1.34 10.13
N ARG A 39 6.83 -0.18 10.39
CA ARG A 39 7.31 1.13 9.92
C ARG A 39 8.75 1.36 10.33
N ARG A 40 9.06 1.20 11.63
CA ARG A 40 10.41 1.43 12.15
C ARG A 40 11.46 0.58 11.41
N ARG A 41 11.18 -0.71 11.23
CA ARG A 41 12.10 -1.63 10.51
C ARG A 41 12.32 -1.24 9.05
N GLN A 42 11.30 -0.68 8.39
CA GLN A 42 11.41 -0.26 6.99
C GLN A 42 12.14 1.08 6.87
N VAL A 43 11.88 2.03 7.77
CA VAL A 43 12.59 3.31 7.85
C VAL A 43 14.08 3.10 8.16
N GLU A 44 14.42 2.18 9.07
CA GLU A 44 15.81 1.77 9.35
C GLU A 44 16.53 1.22 8.11
N ARG A 45 15.77 0.73 7.11
CA ARG A 45 16.28 0.24 5.82
C ARG A 45 16.21 1.30 4.71
N GLY A 46 15.90 2.55 5.04
CA GLY A 46 15.81 3.66 4.08
C GLY A 46 14.48 3.77 3.34
N ALA A 47 13.42 3.09 3.80
CA ALA A 47 12.10 3.22 3.18
C ALA A 47 11.29 4.38 3.76
N GLN A 48 10.50 5.03 2.91
CA GLN A 48 9.35 5.82 3.36
C GLN A 48 8.15 4.90 3.58
N VAL A 49 7.31 5.14 4.58
CA VAL A 49 6.13 4.32 4.85
C VAL A 49 4.89 5.20 4.86
N LEU A 50 3.88 4.79 4.10
CA LEU A 50 2.59 5.48 3.98
C LEU A 50 1.43 4.48 4.08
N VAL A 51 0.21 5.00 4.16
CA VAL A 51 -1.02 4.22 4.09
C VAL A 51 -1.71 4.52 2.77
N LEU A 52 -2.13 3.50 2.03
CA LEU A 52 -3.08 3.67 0.93
C LEU A 52 -4.46 3.27 1.40
N SER A 53 -5.47 4.08 1.07
CA SER A 53 -6.88 3.81 1.35
C SER A 53 -7.70 3.95 0.08
N TRP A 54 -8.66 3.04 -0.12
CA TRP A 54 -9.63 3.08 -1.21
C TRP A 54 -11.04 3.36 -0.68
N PRO A 55 -11.94 3.91 -1.54
CA PRO A 55 -13.31 4.25 -1.13
C PRO A 55 -14.15 3.06 -0.63
N ASP A 56 -13.77 1.83 -1.00
CA ASP A 56 -14.46 0.61 -0.56
C ASP A 56 -14.02 0.13 0.83
N GLY A 57 -13.15 0.88 1.52
CA GLY A 57 -12.60 0.54 2.83
C GLY A 57 -11.40 -0.40 2.77
N THR A 58 -10.96 -0.80 1.57
CA THR A 58 -9.67 -1.48 1.40
C THR A 58 -8.55 -0.52 1.78
N TRP A 59 -7.50 -1.04 2.41
CA TRP A 59 -6.33 -0.25 2.78
C TRP A 59 -5.08 -1.12 2.80
N CYS A 60 -3.91 -0.49 2.72
CA CYS A 60 -2.63 -1.14 3.00
C CYS A 60 -1.62 -0.19 3.61
N VAL A 61 -0.66 -0.73 4.36
CA VAL A 61 0.58 -0.01 4.70
C VAL A 61 1.61 -0.34 3.64
N LEU A 62 2.15 0.70 3.00
CA LEU A 62 3.10 0.57 1.92
C LEU A 62 4.46 1.12 2.33
N ALA A 63 5.49 0.28 2.29
CA ALA A 63 6.89 0.69 2.40
C ALA A 63 7.48 0.92 1.01
N LEU A 64 7.96 2.13 0.78
CA LEU A 64 8.53 2.65 -0.45
C LEU A 64 10.05 2.76 -0.30
N HIS A 65 10.78 1.87 -0.96
CA HIS A 65 12.23 1.98 -1.11
C HIS A 65 12.55 2.81 -2.35
N LEU A 66 12.54 4.14 -2.21
CA LEU A 66 12.81 5.09 -3.30
C LEU A 66 13.86 6.13 -2.90
N PRO A 67 14.58 6.71 -3.88
CA PRO A 67 15.32 7.95 -3.68
C PRO A 67 14.34 9.06 -3.24
N PRO A 68 14.74 9.96 -2.31
CA PRO A 68 13.87 11.01 -1.76
C PRO A 68 13.20 11.94 -2.78
N LEU A 69 13.71 11.99 -4.02
CA LEU A 69 13.18 12.83 -5.10
C LEU A 69 11.99 12.22 -5.86
N ILE A 70 11.76 10.91 -5.78
CA ILE A 70 10.82 10.17 -6.67
C ILE A 70 9.60 9.62 -5.89
N ALA A 71 9.61 9.66 -4.56
CA ALA A 71 8.51 9.17 -3.73
C ALA A 71 7.16 9.90 -3.95
N ALA A 72 7.16 10.98 -4.74
CA ALA A 72 6.02 11.86 -4.95
C ALA A 72 4.92 11.34 -5.90
N ALA A 73 5.09 10.23 -6.62
CA ALA A 73 4.02 9.73 -7.49
C ALA A 73 4.02 8.20 -7.61
N LEU A 74 3.22 7.55 -6.76
CA LEU A 74 2.74 6.20 -7.07
C LEU A 74 1.94 6.26 -8.36
N THR A 75 2.24 5.39 -9.33
CA THR A 75 1.47 5.32 -10.57
C THR A 75 0.12 4.66 -10.32
N THR A 76 -0.86 4.93 -11.19
CA THR A 76 -2.19 4.27 -11.13
C THR A 76 -2.08 2.75 -11.18
N GLU A 77 -1.11 2.22 -11.94
CA GLU A 77 -0.84 0.78 -12.04
C GLU A 77 -0.29 0.23 -10.72
N GLN A 78 0.70 0.89 -10.11
CA GLN A 78 1.24 0.50 -8.81
C GLN A 78 0.16 0.51 -7.71
N MET A 79 -0.76 1.48 -7.76
CA MET A 79 -1.90 1.51 -6.84
C MET A 79 -2.89 0.37 -7.12
N ALA A 80 -3.16 0.03 -8.38
CA ALA A 80 -4.06 -1.07 -8.73
C ALA A 80 -3.49 -2.45 -8.29
N ASP A 81 -2.18 -2.63 -8.44
CA ASP A 81 -1.50 -3.83 -7.94
C ASP A 81 -1.57 -3.90 -6.41
N ALA A 82 -1.24 -2.79 -5.74
CA ALA A 82 -1.32 -2.69 -4.29
C ALA A 82 -2.75 -2.96 -3.77
N TYR A 83 -3.79 -2.47 -4.47
CA TYR A 83 -5.19 -2.76 -4.15
C TYR A 83 -5.48 -4.27 -4.21
N THR A 84 -5.04 -4.92 -5.29
CA THR A 84 -5.30 -6.35 -5.52
C THR A 84 -4.62 -7.21 -4.46
N GLU A 85 -3.34 -6.93 -4.17
CA GLU A 85 -2.59 -7.61 -3.12
C GLU A 85 -3.22 -7.36 -1.73
N ALA A 86 -3.56 -6.11 -1.41
CA ALA A 86 -4.18 -5.77 -0.14
C ALA A 86 -5.50 -6.52 0.07
N ARG A 87 -6.33 -6.59 -0.97
CA ARG A 87 -7.61 -7.30 -0.92
C ARG A 87 -7.44 -8.80 -0.69
N GLN A 88 -6.45 -9.43 -1.33
CA GLN A 88 -6.14 -10.85 -1.11
C GLN A 88 -5.65 -11.11 0.32
N MET A 89 -4.79 -10.24 0.86
CA MET A 89 -4.30 -10.36 2.23
C MET A 89 -5.44 -10.20 3.25
N ILE A 90 -6.31 -9.20 3.07
CA ILE A 90 -7.46 -8.98 3.94
C ILE A 90 -8.43 -10.16 3.86
N ALA A 91 -8.73 -10.67 2.67
CA ALA A 91 -9.56 -11.85 2.48
C ALA A 91 -8.96 -13.10 3.15
N GLY A 92 -7.64 -13.18 3.26
CA GLY A 92 -6.91 -14.23 3.98
C GLY A 92 -6.77 -13.98 5.49
N GLY A 93 -7.27 -12.86 6.03
CA GLY A 93 -7.15 -12.51 7.46
C GLY A 93 -5.79 -11.94 7.88
N TYR A 94 -5.00 -11.45 6.92
CA TYR A 94 -3.67 -10.88 7.16
C TYR A 94 -3.69 -9.34 7.15
N LEU A 95 -2.71 -8.73 7.82
CA LEU A 95 -2.48 -7.29 7.72
C LEU A 95 -1.88 -6.97 6.34
N PRO A 96 -2.47 -6.04 5.57
CA PRO A 96 -1.99 -5.67 4.25
C PRO A 96 -0.71 -4.81 4.33
N LEU A 97 0.43 -5.47 4.59
CA LEU A 97 1.77 -4.87 4.68
C LEU A 97 2.54 -5.12 3.38
N LEU A 98 2.65 -4.10 2.54
CA LEU A 98 3.24 -4.21 1.21
C LEU A 98 4.58 -3.46 1.14
N THR A 99 5.51 -3.97 0.34
CA THR A 99 6.80 -3.33 0.10
C THR A 99 7.01 -3.16 -1.39
N LEU A 100 7.10 -1.92 -1.84
CA LEU A 100 7.38 -1.59 -3.23
C LEU A 100 8.86 -1.20 -3.38
N ARG A 101 9.54 -1.87 -4.31
CA ARG A 101 10.92 -1.59 -4.70
C ARG A 101 10.91 -1.17 -6.17
N LEU A 102 11.41 0.04 -6.47
CA LEU A 102 11.43 0.56 -7.84
C LEU A 102 12.47 -0.14 -8.73
N GLU A 103 13.32 -1.02 -8.18
CA GLU A 103 14.33 -1.78 -8.93
C GLU A 103 13.76 -2.58 -10.13
N ARG A 104 12.44 -2.82 -10.18
CA ARG A 104 11.77 -3.53 -11.28
C ARG A 104 11.21 -2.67 -12.42
N TYR A 105 11.29 -1.34 -12.35
CA TYR A 105 10.63 -0.47 -13.35
C TYR A 105 11.55 0.50 -14.09
N MET A 106 12.87 0.47 -13.83
CA MET A 106 13.85 1.02 -14.77
C MET A 106 14.28 -0.07 -15.75
N THR A 107 13.39 -0.45 -16.67
CA THR A 107 13.83 -1.06 -17.93
C THR A 107 13.68 0.01 -19.00
N HIS A 108 14.79 0.26 -19.67
CA HIS A 108 15.08 1.28 -20.68
C HIS A 108 13.98 1.60 -21.69
#